data_AF-A0A2V7HTG8-F1
#
_entry.id   AF-A0A2V7HTG8-F1
#
_cell.length_a   1.000
_cell.length_b   1.000
_cell.length_c   1.000
_cell.angle_alpha   90.00
_cell.angle_beta   90.00
_cell.angle_gamma   90.00
#
_symmetry.space_group_name_H-M   'P 1'
#
loop_
_entity.id
_entity.type
_entity.pdbx_description
1 polymer ?
#
loop_
_entity_poly.entity_id
_entity_poly.type
_entity_poly.pdbx_seq_one_letter_code
_entity_poly.pdbx_strand_id
1 'polypeptide(L)'
;MGDPRVQAILDRVRAQIAGAGSTTDLEQIRIRVLGRSGELTGLLRSLGAVPAAERPRVGQQANQAKGEIEALITEKLAALKRAERDRALEAERLDLTLPGRRIPPGPVHPVTRVQDEIIEI
;
A
#
# COMPACT_ATOMS: atom_id res chain seq x y z
N MET A 1 -33.32 -9.76 3.46
CA MET A 1 -32.77 -9.29 4.76
C MET A 1 -31.51 -10.07 5.06
N GLY A 2 -30.37 -9.38 5.19
CA GLY A 2 -29.08 -10.00 5.49
C GLY A 2 -29.04 -10.63 6.88
N ASP A 3 -28.15 -11.60 7.11
CA ASP A 3 -27.87 -12.08 8.46
C ASP A 3 -27.21 -10.94 9.25
N PRO A 4 -27.81 -10.45 10.35
CA PRO A 4 -27.31 -9.31 11.11
C PRO A 4 -25.90 -9.54 11.68
N ARG A 5 -25.48 -10.81 11.84
CA ARG A 5 -24.14 -11.15 12.33
C ARG A 5 -23.05 -10.84 11.31
N VAL A 6 -23.30 -11.11 10.04
CA VAL A 6 -22.34 -10.84 8.95
C VAL A 6 -22.14 -9.33 8.80
N GLN A 7 -23.23 -8.57 8.85
CA GLN A 7 -23.18 -7.12 8.73
C GLN A 7 -22.42 -6.45 9.88
N ALA A 8 -22.66 -6.89 11.13
CA ALA A 8 -21.94 -6.36 12.30
C ALA A 8 -20.42 -6.60 12.23
N ILE A 9 -19.99 -7.75 11.70
CA ILE A 9 -18.57 -8.04 11.47
C ILE A 9 -18.02 -7.10 10.39
N LEU A 10 -18.74 -6.95 9.27
CA LEU A 10 -18.36 -6.06 8.18
C LEU A 10 -18.13 -4.61 8.63
N ASP A 11 -19.08 -4.06 9.39
CA ASP A 11 -19.01 -2.67 9.86
C ASP A 11 -17.87 -2.46 10.85
N ARG A 12 -17.66 -3.40 11.79
CA ARG A 12 -16.53 -3.37 12.72
C ARG A 12 -15.19 -3.44 11.98
N VAL A 13 -15.07 -4.34 11.01
CA VAL A 13 -13.83 -4.53 10.25
C VAL A 13 -13.55 -3.32 9.38
N ARG A 14 -14.58 -2.72 8.77
CA ARG A 14 -14.46 -1.47 8.01
C ARG A 14 -13.92 -0.33 8.88
N ALA A 15 -14.41 -0.20 10.12
CA ALA A 15 -13.90 0.79 11.06
C ALA A 15 -12.43 0.51 11.46
N GLN A 16 -12.07 -0.75 11.69
CA GLN A 16 -10.69 -1.14 12.01
C GLN A 16 -9.72 -0.90 10.84
N ILE A 17 -10.12 -1.22 9.61
CA ILE A 17 -9.32 -0.95 8.40
C ILE A 17 -9.14 0.56 8.20
N ALA A 18 -10.19 1.36 8.45
CA ALA A 18 -10.10 2.81 8.37
C ALA A 18 -9.07 3.38 9.36
N GLY A 19 -9.05 2.86 10.59
CA GLY A 19 -8.12 3.26 11.65
C GLY A 19 -6.72 2.63 11.60
N ALA A 20 -6.47 1.67 10.70
CA ALA A 20 -5.16 1.03 10.59
C ALA A 20 -4.11 2.01 10.06
N GLY A 21 -3.09 2.28 10.88
CA GLY A 21 -2.02 3.24 10.59
C GLY A 21 -0.78 2.62 9.94
N SER A 22 -0.63 1.29 10.00
CA SER A 22 0.52 0.58 9.45
C SER A 22 0.11 -0.66 8.64
N THR A 23 1.02 -1.11 7.79
CA THR A 23 0.86 -2.36 7.04
C THR A 23 0.80 -3.58 7.98
N THR A 24 1.47 -3.52 9.13
CA THR A 24 1.41 -4.54 10.18
C THR A 24 0.03 -4.63 10.84
N ASP A 25 -0.57 -3.49 11.18
CA ASP A 25 -1.92 -3.46 11.79
C ASP A 25 -2.95 -4.05 10.84
N LEU A 26 -2.84 -3.70 9.55
CA LEU A 26 -3.72 -4.21 8.51
C LEU A 26 -3.61 -5.74 8.36
N GLU A 27 -2.40 -6.29 8.45
CA GLU A 27 -2.16 -7.73 8.42
C GLU A 27 -2.72 -8.44 9.65
N GLN A 28 -2.61 -7.84 10.84
CA GLN A 28 -3.23 -8.39 12.06
C GLN A 28 -4.75 -8.43 11.95
N ILE A 29 -5.38 -7.39 11.40
CA ILE A 29 -6.83 -7.36 11.15
C ILE A 29 -7.20 -8.46 10.15
N ARG A 30 -6.42 -8.62 9.06
CA ARG A 30 -6.61 -9.69 8.08
C ARG A 30 -6.60 -11.06 8.74
N ILE A 31 -5.60 -11.36 9.56
CA ILE A 31 -5.48 -12.65 10.24
C ILE A 31 -6.64 -12.88 11.22
N ARG A 32 -7.04 -11.85 11.99
CA ARG A 32 -8.14 -11.97 12.97
C ARG A 32 -9.49 -12.24 12.31
N VAL A 33 -9.72 -11.72 11.10
CA VAL A 33 -11.02 -11.81 10.42
C VAL A 33 -11.06 -12.98 9.45
N LEU A 34 -10.05 -13.10 8.58
CA LEU A 34 -9.96 -14.05 7.47
C LEU A 34 -9.05 -15.25 7.75
N GLY A 35 -8.34 -15.26 8.89
CA GLY A 35 -7.43 -16.35 9.23
C GLY A 35 -8.13 -17.68 9.50
N ARG A 36 -7.34 -18.72 9.75
CA ARG A 36 -7.81 -20.11 9.98
C ARG A 36 -8.76 -20.24 11.18
N SER A 37 -8.58 -19.38 12.18
CA SER A 37 -9.45 -19.23 13.36
C SER A 37 -10.16 -17.87 13.39
N GLY A 38 -10.27 -17.21 12.25
CA GLY A 38 -10.84 -15.87 12.17
C GLY A 38 -12.35 -15.86 12.37
N GLU A 39 -12.89 -14.70 12.77
CA GLU A 39 -14.31 -14.53 13.08
C GLU A 39 -15.21 -14.93 11.89
N LEU A 40 -14.84 -14.54 10.66
CA LEU A 40 -15.61 -14.85 9.46
C LEU A 40 -15.47 -16.32 9.05
N THR A 41 -14.26 -16.89 9.17
CA THR A 41 -13.99 -18.31 8.90
C THR A 41 -14.71 -19.22 9.91
N GLY A 42 -14.80 -18.80 11.17
CA GLY A 42 -15.55 -19.47 12.23
C GLY A 42 -17.05 -19.47 11.93
N LEU A 43 -17.58 -18.33 11.50
CA LEU A 43 -18.98 -18.20 11.07
C LEU A 43 -19.28 -19.16 9.89
N LEU A 44 -18.41 -19.16 8.87
CA LEU A 44 -18.52 -20.06 7.72
C LEU A 44 -18.48 -21.55 8.11
N ARG A 45 -17.65 -21.91 9.10
CA ARG A 45 -17.56 -23.30 9.61
C ARG A 45 -18.82 -23.68 10.39
N SER A 46 -19.42 -22.73 11.11
CA SER A 46 -20.68 -22.93 11.86
C SER A 46 -21.92 -23.04 10.96
N LEU A 47 -21.84 -22.66 9.68
CA LEU A 47 -22.92 -22.86 8.69
C LEU A 47 -23.29 -24.33 8.51
N GLY A 48 -22.36 -25.24 8.80
CA GLY A 48 -22.63 -26.69 8.85
C GLY A 48 -23.72 -27.07 9.87
N ALA A 49 -24.00 -26.24 10.87
CA ALA A 49 -25.06 -26.48 11.87
C ALA A 49 -26.40 -25.78 11.54
N VAL A 50 -26.45 -24.96 10.49
CA VAL A 50 -27.64 -24.15 10.12
C VAL A 50 -28.61 -24.97 9.27
N PRO A 51 -29.95 -24.77 9.35
CA PRO A 51 -30.92 -25.49 8.51
C PRO A 51 -30.65 -25.33 7.02
N ALA A 52 -30.87 -26.40 6.24
CA ALA A 52 -30.55 -26.44 4.81
C ALA A 52 -31.24 -25.34 3.97
N ALA A 53 -32.39 -24.84 4.44
CA ALA A 53 -33.13 -23.75 3.79
C ALA A 53 -32.43 -22.39 3.89
N GLU A 54 -31.63 -22.16 4.94
CA GLU A 54 -30.97 -20.86 5.19
C GLU A 54 -29.48 -20.86 4.84
N ARG A 55 -28.86 -22.05 4.78
CA ARG A 55 -27.45 -22.24 4.41
C ARG A 55 -27.02 -21.49 3.12
N PRO A 56 -27.77 -21.54 2.00
CA PRO A 56 -27.33 -20.88 0.76
C PRO A 56 -27.28 -19.36 0.89
N ARG A 57 -28.27 -18.77 1.57
CA ARG A 57 -28.38 -17.31 1.71
C ARG A 57 -27.28 -16.74 2.60
N VAL A 58 -27.01 -17.40 3.73
CA VAL A 58 -25.96 -16.95 4.66
C VAL A 58 -24.55 -17.23 4.10
N GLY A 59 -24.37 -18.36 3.39
CA GLY A 59 -23.11 -18.66 2.71
C GLY A 59 -22.76 -17.66 1.60
N GLN A 60 -23.74 -17.25 0.79
CA GLN A 60 -23.55 -16.23 -0.23
C GLN A 60 -23.15 -14.88 0.38
N GLN A 61 -23.83 -14.47 1.46
CA GLN A 61 -23.51 -13.21 2.16
C GLN A 61 -22.13 -13.24 2.81
N ALA A 62 -21.76 -14.35 3.45
CA ALA A 62 -20.42 -14.48 4.05
C ALA A 62 -19.30 -14.45 2.99
N ASN A 63 -19.53 -15.06 1.82
CA ASN A 63 -18.60 -14.97 0.69
C ASN A 63 -18.51 -13.56 0.10
N GLN A 64 -19.64 -12.85 0.00
CA GLN A 64 -19.66 -11.46 -0.44
C GLN A 64 -18.92 -10.55 0.54
N ALA A 65 -19.19 -10.70 1.84
CA ALA A 65 -18.50 -9.98 2.91
C ALA A 65 -17.00 -10.24 2.90
N LYS A 66 -16.59 -11.50 2.66
CA LYS A 66 -15.18 -11.85 2.48
C LYS A 66 -14.55 -11.07 1.34
N GLY A 67 -15.19 -11.03 0.17
CA GLY A 67 -14.70 -10.28 -0.99
C GLY A 67 -14.59 -8.78 -0.73
N GLU A 68 -15.59 -8.18 -0.07
CA GLU A 68 -15.54 -6.76 0.31
C GLU A 68 -14.38 -6.46 1.28
N ILE A 69 -14.18 -7.31 2.28
CA ILE A 69 -13.08 -7.14 3.25
C ILE A 69 -11.73 -7.27 2.56
N GLU A 70 -11.54 -8.26 1.68
CA GLU A 70 -10.31 -8.43 0.90
C GLU A 70 -10.03 -7.21 0.00
N ALA A 71 -11.07 -6.65 -0.63
CA ALA A 71 -10.95 -5.45 -1.45
C ALA A 71 -10.52 -4.24 -0.60
N LEU A 72 -11.18 -4.00 0.53
CA LEU A 72 -10.87 -2.88 1.44
C LEU A 72 -9.44 -2.98 2.00
N ILE A 73 -8.99 -4.18 2.36
CA ILE A 73 -7.62 -4.42 2.80
C ILE A 73 -6.64 -4.11 1.66
N THR A 74 -6.91 -4.60 0.46
CA THR A 74 -6.04 -4.37 -0.70
C THR A 74 -5.91 -2.88 -1.03
N GLU A 75 -7.02 -2.15 -1.01
CA GLU A 75 -7.06 -0.71 -1.25
C GLU A 75 -6.27 0.07 -0.19
N LYS A 76 -6.51 -0.21 1.10
CA LYS A 76 -5.81 0.44 2.21
C LYS A 76 -4.32 0.13 2.19
N LEU A 77 -3.93 -1.11 1.87
CA LEU A 77 -2.52 -1.50 1.72
C LEU A 77 -1.83 -0.72 0.60
N ALA A 78 -2.50 -0.55 -0.54
CA ALA A 78 -1.97 0.23 -1.65
C ALA A 78 -1.82 1.72 -1.28
N ALA A 79 -2.78 2.27 -0.52
CA ALA A 79 -2.71 3.65 -0.02
C ALA A 79 -1.54 3.84 0.96
N LEU A 80 -1.36 2.94 1.93
CA LEU A 80 -0.26 3.00 2.90
C LEU A 80 1.11 2.88 2.20
N LYS A 81 1.26 1.93 1.27
CA LYS A 81 2.51 1.78 0.50
C LYS A 81 2.84 3.00 -0.36
N ARG A 82 1.82 3.65 -0.94
CA ARG A 82 2.02 4.92 -1.67
C ARG A 82 2.50 6.01 -0.73
N ALA A 83 1.83 6.21 0.41
CA ALA A 83 2.24 7.20 1.40
C ALA A 83 3.66 6.97 1.95
N GLU A 84 4.04 5.72 2.20
CA GLU A 84 5.41 5.36 2.61
C GLU A 84 6.44 5.70 1.53
N ARG A 85 6.14 5.40 0.26
CA ARG A 85 7.01 5.73 -0.88
C ARG A 85 7.16 7.23 -1.06
N ASP A 86 6.07 7.99 -1.01
CA ASP A 86 6.09 9.43 -1.20
C ASP A 86 6.91 10.11 -0.08
N ARG A 87 6.78 9.62 1.17
CA ARG A 87 7.63 10.07 2.28
C ARG A 87 9.11 9.76 2.06
N ALA A 88 9.45 8.59 1.52
CA ALA A 88 10.83 8.24 1.20
C ALA A 88 11.40 9.15 0.10
N LEU A 89 10.62 9.43 -0.95
CA LEU A 89 11.03 10.33 -2.03
C LEU A 89 11.24 11.77 -1.54
N GLU A 90 10.37 12.28 -0.67
CA GLU A 90 10.54 13.60 -0.07
C GLU A 90 11.77 13.66 0.86
N ALA A 91 12.05 12.59 1.61
CA ALA A 91 13.24 12.51 2.44
C ALA A 91 14.54 12.47 1.61
N GLU A 92 14.49 11.89 0.41
CA GLU A 92 15.62 11.79 -0.53
C GLU A 92 15.69 12.96 -1.52
N ARG A 93 14.90 14.03 -1.32
CA ARG A 93 14.82 15.15 -2.26
C ARG A 93 16.14 15.93 -2.32
N LEU A 94 16.95 15.61 -3.33
CA LEU A 94 18.22 16.25 -3.62
C LEU A 94 18.01 17.55 -4.42
N ASP A 95 18.70 18.62 -4.04
CA ASP A 95 18.76 19.85 -4.84
C ASP A 95 19.66 19.64 -6.07
N LEU A 96 19.04 19.55 -7.24
CA LEU A 96 19.72 19.35 -8.53
C LEU A 96 20.45 20.61 -9.04
N THR A 97 20.27 21.77 -8.41
CA THR A 97 20.96 23.01 -8.78
C THR A 97 22.33 23.16 -8.14
N LEU A 98 22.65 22.34 -7.13
CA LEU A 98 23.94 22.39 -6.47
C LEU A 98 25.07 22.06 -7.46
N PRO A 99 26.17 22.85 -7.45
CA PRO A 99 27.31 22.55 -8.29
C PRO A 99 27.89 21.19 -7.87
N GLY A 100 27.92 20.26 -8.83
CA GLY A 100 28.55 18.97 -8.62
C GLY A 100 30.05 19.09 -8.31
N ARG A 101 30.64 18.02 -7.79
CA ARG A 101 32.10 17.94 -7.63
C ARG A 101 32.75 17.97 -9.01
N ARG A 102 33.53 19.00 -9.31
CA ARG A 102 34.24 19.16 -10.58
C ARG A 102 35.73 19.31 -10.34
N ILE A 103 36.52 18.70 -11.22
CA ILE A 103 37.93 19.04 -11.38
C ILE A 103 37.96 20.25 -12.31
N PRO A 104 38.51 21.41 -11.89
CA PRO A 104 38.59 22.57 -12.75
C PRO A 104 39.49 22.25 -13.96
N PRO A 105 39.14 22.70 -15.17
CA PRO A 105 40.03 22.56 -16.31
C PRO A 105 41.32 23.36 -16.05
N GLY A 106 42.44 22.83 -16.51
CA GLY A 106 43.70 23.57 -16.49
C GLY A 106 43.66 24.75 -17.49
N PRO A 107 44.31 25.88 -17.18
CA PRO A 107 44.44 26.97 -18.14
C PRO A 107 45.32 26.54 -19.32
N VAL A 108 44.98 26.99 -20.53
CA VAL A 108 45.89 26.90 -21.68
C VAL A 108 47.05 27.86 -21.45
N HIS A 109 48.28 27.43 -21.75
CA HIS A 109 49.46 28.27 -21.62
C HIS A 109 49.35 29.51 -22.54
N PRO A 110 49.74 30.73 -22.09
CA PRO A 110 49.57 31.96 -22.87
C PRO A 110 50.21 31.91 -24.27
N VAL A 111 51.39 31.27 -24.40
CA VAL A 111 52.06 31.11 -25.71
C VAL A 111 51.22 30.29 -26.68
N THR A 112 50.59 29.21 -26.21
CA THR A 112 49.71 28.37 -27.02
C THR A 112 48.46 29.15 -27.43
N ARG A 113 47.88 29.95 -26.53
CA ARG A 113 46.73 30.82 -26.85
C ARG A 113 47.04 31.81 -27.98
N VAL A 114 48.21 32.46 -27.92
CA VAL A 114 48.64 33.42 -28.96
C VAL A 114 48.93 32.71 -30.28
N GLN A 115 49.51 31.51 -30.24
CA GLN A 115 49.74 30.71 -31.44
C GLN A 115 48.42 30.31 -32.12
N ASP A 116 47.44 29.82 -31.35
CA ASP A 116 46.11 29.45 -31.87
C ASP A 116 45.39 30.66 -32.49
N GLU A 117 45.44 31.84 -31.83
CA GLU A 117 44.86 33.08 -32.34
C GLU A 117 45.49 33.53 -33.66
N ILE A 118 46.81 33.35 -33.85
CA ILE A 118 47.50 33.67 -35.10
C ILE A 118 47.14 32.66 -36.20
N ILE A 119 46.93 31.39 -35.86
CA ILE A 119 46.59 30.31 -36.83
C ILE A 119 45.13 30.39 -37.30
N GLU A 120 44.22 30.90 -36.48
CA GLU A 120 42.79 31.10 -36.86
C GLU A 120 42.55 32.25 -37.86
N ILE A 121 43.54 33.11 -38.09
CA ILE A 121 43.50 34.22 -39.08
C ILE A 121 43.90 33.71 -40.47
#